data_AF-A0A1A7BK55-F1
#
_entry.id   AF-A0A1A7BK55-F1
#
_cell.length_a   1.000
_cell.length_b   1.000
_cell.length_c   1.000
_cell.angle_alpha   90.00
_cell.angle_beta   90.00
_cell.angle_gamma   90.00
#
_symmetry.space_group_name_H-M   'P 1'
#
loop_
_entity.id
_entity.type
_entity.pdbx_description
1 polymer ?
#
loop_
_entity_poly.entity_id
_entity_poly.type
_entity_poly.pdbx_seq_one_letter_code
_entity_poly.pdbx_strand_id
1 'polypeptide(L)' 'MSDQEPRQTPDWVEDAKAEITGMAKEGVNHPSTAPVLTGAAIGAVAGVLLPVISWPVGLAVGAGFALYQRIRK' A
#
# COMPACT_ATOMS: atom_id res chain seq x y z
N MET A 1 -23.54 32.23 20.54
CA MET A 1 -23.33 31.63 19.21
C MET A 1 -21.86 31.35 19.11
N SER A 2 -21.49 30.06 19.06
CA SER A 2 -20.10 29.66 18.86
C SER A 2 -19.93 29.40 17.38
N ASP A 3 -19.39 30.37 16.66
CA ASP A 3 -19.06 30.24 15.24
C ASP A 3 -17.86 29.29 15.10
N GLN A 4 -18.13 27.99 15.12
CA GLN A 4 -17.19 26.98 14.64
C GLN A 4 -17.27 26.97 13.11
N GLU A 5 -16.41 27.76 12.46
CA GLU A 5 -16.09 27.52 11.06
C GLU A 5 -15.68 26.04 10.88
N PRO A 6 -16.23 25.33 9.88
CA PRO A 6 -15.76 23.99 9.58
C PRO A 6 -14.29 24.09 9.16
N ARG A 7 -13.37 23.56 9.99
CA ARG A 7 -11.95 23.43 9.62
C ARG A 7 -11.87 22.72 8.27
N GLN A 8 -11.47 23.46 7.24
CA GLN A 8 -11.52 22.98 5.84
C GLN A 8 -10.47 21.88 5.57
N THR A 9 -9.44 21.78 6.42
CA THR A 9 -8.41 20.74 6.36
C THR A 9 -8.42 19.91 7.64
N PRO A 10 -8.52 18.57 7.55
CA PRO A 10 -8.35 17.70 8.70
C PRO A 10 -6.93 17.82 9.28
N ASP A 11 -6.78 17.87 10.60
CA ASP A 11 -5.50 18.04 11.30
C ASP A 11 -4.42 17.03 10.83
N TRP A 12 -4.82 15.78 10.55
CA TRP A 12 -3.90 14.73 10.08
C TRP A 12 -3.26 15.03 8.71
N VAL A 13 -3.91 15.84 7.87
CA VAL A 13 -3.36 16.23 6.56
C VAL A 13 -2.21 17.21 6.74
N GLU A 14 -2.35 18.16 7.67
CA GLU A 14 -1.29 19.12 7.97
C GLU A 14 -0.09 18.42 8.63
N ASP A 15 -0.35 17.49 9.54
CA ASP A 15 0.69 16.68 10.17
C ASP A 15 1.45 15.84 9.13
N ALA A 16 0.73 15.14 8.26
CA ALA A 16 1.35 14.36 7.18
C ALA A 16 2.18 15.24 6.24
N LYS A 17 1.68 16.43 5.89
CA LYS A 17 2.41 17.37 5.05
C LYS A 17 3.67 17.87 5.73
N ALA A 18 3.60 18.23 7.02
CA ALA A 18 4.74 18.69 7.80
C ALA A 18 5.83 17.61 7.85
N GLU A 19 5.44 16.37 8.13
CA GLU A 19 6.33 15.22 8.22
C GLU A 19 6.99 14.87 6.88
N ILE A 20 6.21 14.82 5.79
CA ILE A 20 6.73 14.57 4.44
C ILE A 20 7.69 15.69 4.02
N THR A 21 7.36 16.95 4.34
CA THR A 21 8.24 18.09 4.06
C THR A 21 9.51 18.02 4.88
N GLY A 22 9.45 17.57 6.13
CA GLY A 22 10.61 17.30 6.98
C GLY A 22 11.53 16.25 6.37
N MET A 23 10.97 15.09 5.98
CA MET A 23 11.71 14.03 5.28
C MET A 23 12.32 14.52 3.96
N ALA A 24 11.60 15.36 3.20
CA ALA A 24 12.11 15.91 1.94
C ALA A 24 13.31 16.85 2.14
N LYS A 25 13.34 17.60 3.25
CA LYS A 25 14.42 18.54 3.58
C LYS A 25 15.63 17.85 4.20
N GLU A 26 15.40 16.94 5.14
CA GLU A 26 16.46 16.28 5.91
C GLU A 26 16.93 14.96 5.30
N GLY A 27 16.16 14.41 4.36
CA GLY A 27 16.48 13.18 3.66
C GLY A 27 16.63 12.00 4.63
N VAL A 28 17.65 11.17 4.42
CA VAL A 28 17.93 9.99 5.25
C VAL A 28 18.32 10.32 6.70
N ASN A 29 18.62 11.58 6.99
CA ASN A 29 18.91 12.01 8.36
C ASN A 29 17.62 12.28 9.17
N HIS A 30 16.46 12.39 8.50
CA HIS A 30 15.19 12.52 9.19
C HIS A 30 14.84 11.19 9.88
N PRO A 31 14.46 11.19 11.18
CA PRO A 31 14.19 9.97 11.94
C PRO A 31 13.11 9.08 11.31
N SER A 32 12.16 9.69 10.61
CA SER A 32 11.05 8.98 9.96
C SER A 32 11.37 8.45 8.57
N THR A 33 12.50 8.81 7.96
CA THR A 33 12.87 8.31 6.62
C THR A 33 13.23 6.82 6.64
N ALA A 34 13.94 6.36 7.67
CA ALA A 34 14.35 4.95 7.80
C ALA A 34 13.18 3.95 7.87
N PRO A 35 12.15 4.15 8.73
CA PRO A 35 11.00 3.26 8.75
C PRO A 35 10.18 3.32 7.45
N VAL A 36 10.05 4.51 6.83
CA VAL A 36 9.35 4.67 5.54
C VAL A 36 10.07 3.91 4.42
N LEU A 37 11.39 4.02 4.34
CA LEU A 37 12.19 3.31 3.32
C LEU A 37 12.12 1.78 3.51
N THR A 38 12.11 1.32 4.76
CA THR A 38 11.92 -0.10 5.08
C THR A 38 10.55 -0.59 4.60
N GLY A 39 9.49 0.16 4.90
CA GLY A 39 8.15 -0.12 4.40
C GLY A 39 8.08 -0.14 2.87
N ALA A 40 8.72 0.83 2.22
CA ALA A 40 8.82 0.88 0.76
C ALA A 40 9.55 -0.32 0.17
N ALA A 41 10.66 -0.75 0.77
CA ALA A 41 11.41 -1.94 0.34
C ALA A 41 10.56 -3.22 0.44
N ILE A 42 9.84 -3.41 1.54
CA ILE A 42 8.90 -4.53 1.71
C ILE A 42 7.80 -4.45 0.64
N GLY A 43 7.23 -3.27 0.42
CA GLY A 43 6.21 -3.04 -0.60
C GLY A 43 6.69 -3.37 -2.01
N ALA A 44 7.92 -2.99 -2.35
CA ALA A 44 8.53 -3.31 -3.64
C ALA A 44 8.74 -4.82 -3.82
N VAL A 45 9.29 -5.50 -2.81
CA VAL A 45 9.47 -6.96 -2.83
C VAL A 45 8.12 -7.67 -2.96
N ALA A 46 7.12 -7.27 -2.19
CA ALA A 46 5.77 -7.82 -2.29
C ALA A 46 5.16 -7.56 -3.67
N GLY A 47 5.30 -6.36 -4.24
CA GLY A 47 4.82 -6.02 -5.57
C GLY A 47 5.43 -6.89 -6.69
N VAL A 48 6.70 -7.27 -6.54
CA VAL A 48 7.38 -8.17 -7.48
C VAL A 48 7.03 -9.65 -7.24
N LEU A 49 6.89 -10.08 -5.99
CA LEU A 49 6.62 -11.48 -5.63
C LEU A 49 5.15 -11.88 -5.79
N LEU A 50 4.21 -10.98 -5.51
CA LEU A 50 2.78 -11.27 -5.56
C LEU A 50 2.34 -11.85 -6.93
N PRO A 51 2.78 -11.33 -8.08
CA PRO A 51 2.47 -11.94 -9.39
C PRO A 51 2.96 -13.38 -9.52
N VAL A 52 4.16 -13.69 -9.02
CA VAL A 52 4.75 -15.03 -9.13
C VAL A 52 3.92 -16.07 -8.38
N ILE A 53 3.22 -15.68 -7.31
CA ILE A 53 2.34 -16.58 -6.55
C ILE A 53 0.90 -16.52 -7.10
N SER A 54 0.40 -15.31 -7.36
CA SER A 54 -0.99 -15.08 -7.76
C SER A 54 -1.32 -15.71 -9.11
N TRP A 55 -0.42 -15.62 -10.09
CA TRP A 55 -0.66 -16.16 -11.43
C TRP A 55 -0.76 -17.69 -11.45
N PRO A 56 0.20 -18.46 -10.91
CA PRO A 56 0.09 -19.92 -10.87
C PRO A 56 -1.12 -20.40 -10.08
N VAL A 57 -1.43 -19.77 -8.94
CA VAL A 57 -2.61 -20.13 -8.14
C VAL A 57 -3.88 -19.89 -8.93
N GLY A 58 -4.03 -18.71 -9.55
CA GLY A 58 -5.18 -18.38 -10.37
C GLY A 58 -5.36 -19.35 -11.54
N LEU A 59 -4.27 -19.69 -12.24
CA LEU A 59 -4.29 -20.67 -13.34
C LEU A 59 -4.64 -22.08 -12.87
N ALA A 60 -4.07 -22.55 -11.75
CA ALA A 60 -4.36 -23.86 -11.21
C ALA A 60 -5.83 -24.01 -10.80
N VAL A 61 -6.37 -23.00 -10.09
CA VAL A 61 -7.78 -22.96 -9.70
C VAL A 61 -8.69 -22.90 -10.93
N GLY A 62 -8.40 -22.01 -11.87
CA GLY A 62 -9.19 -21.85 -13.10
C GLY A 62 -9.21 -23.12 -13.95
N ALA A 63 -8.04 -23.73 -14.18
CA ALA A 63 -7.92 -24.97 -14.94
C ALA A 63 -8.61 -26.15 -14.24
N GLY A 64 -8.43 -26.27 -12.92
CA GLY A 64 -9.10 -27.30 -12.11
C GLY A 64 -10.62 -27.17 -12.15
N PHE A 65 -11.15 -25.95 -12.01
CA PHE A 65 -12.58 -25.68 -12.09
C PHE A 65 -13.17 -26.02 -13.47
N ALA A 66 -12.50 -25.60 -14.55
CA ALA A 66 -12.91 -25.90 -15.91
C ALA A 66 -12.93 -27.42 -16.19
N LEU A 67 -11.91 -28.14 -15.71
CA LEU A 67 -11.83 -29.59 -15.84
C LEU A 67 -12.94 -30.29 -15.05
N TYR A 68 -13.17 -29.86 -13.80
CA TYR A 68 -14.23 -30.41 -12.94
C TYR A 68 -15.61 -30.29 -13.59
N GLN A 69 -15.93 -29.13 -14.16
CA GLN A 69 -17.20 -28.95 -14.88
C GLN A 69 -17.33 -29.91 -16.07
N ARG A 70 -16.24 -30.18 -16.80
CA ARG A 70 -16.27 -31.12 -17.93
C ARG A 70 -16.50 -32.56 -17.49
N ILE A 71 -15.96 -32.97 -16.34
CA ILE A 71 -16.11 -34.34 -15.82
C ILE A 71 -17.49 -34.57 -15.22
N ARG A 72 -18.09 -33.54 -14.60
CA ARG A 72 -19.43 -33.63 -13.99
C ARG A 72 -20.58 -33.36 -14.96
N LYS A 73 -20.29 -32.95 -16.18
CA LYS A 73 -21.27 -32.83 -17.27
C LYS A 73 -21.65 -34.21 -17.77
#